data_AF-A0A7C1USL5-F1
#
_entry.id   AF-A0A7C1USL5-F1
#
_cell.length_a   1.000
_cell.length_b   1.000
_cell.length_c   1.000
_cell.angle_alpha   90.00
_cell.angle_beta   90.00
_cell.angle_gamma   90.00
#
_symmetry.space_group_name_H-M   'P 1'
#
loop_
_entity.id
_entity.type
_entity.pdbx_description
1 polymer ?
#
loop_
_entity_poly.entity_id
_entity_poly.type
_entity_poly.pdbx_seq_one_letter_code
_entity_poly.pdbx_strand_id
1 'polypeptide(L)' 'MTTKLEQEEFLYRRAIDIIESADTDADKEDLLYVEVYLPLTELYKDRIFTPAGLGNEPD' A
#
# COMPACT_ATOMS: atom_id res chain seq x y z
N MET A 1 -16.06 2.25 10.22
CA MET A 1 -14.62 2.47 10.49
C MET A 1 -13.91 1.42 9.64
N THR A 2 -13.28 1.83 8.55
CA THR A 2 -12.71 0.87 7.59
C THR A 2 -11.52 0.18 8.24
N THR A 3 -11.52 -1.14 8.26
CA THR A 3 -10.41 -1.95 8.78
C THR A 3 -9.19 -1.84 7.87
N LYS A 4 -8.00 -2.13 8.42
CA LYS A 4 -6.76 -2.20 7.64
C LYS A 4 -6.87 -3.18 6.45
N LEU A 5 -7.52 -4.32 6.65
CA LEU A 5 -7.74 -5.32 5.60
C LEU A 5 -8.64 -4.80 4.48
N GLU A 6 -9.75 -4.13 4.81
CA GLU A 6 -10.65 -3.55 3.82
C GLU A 6 -9.98 -2.43 3.00
N GLN A 7 -9.12 -1.61 3.63
CA GLN A 7 -8.33 -0.60 2.93
C GLN A 7 -7.31 -1.23 1.98
N GLU A 8 -6.61 -2.28 2.43
CA GLU A 8 -5.68 -3.02 1.59
C GLU A 8 -6.38 -3.69 0.40
N GLU A 9 -7.52 -4.34 0.62
CA GLU A 9 -8.30 -4.96 -0.46
C GLU A 9 -8.75 -3.92 -1.50
N PHE A 10 -9.19 -2.74 -1.04
CA PHE A 10 -9.54 -1.63 -1.92
C PHE A 10 -8.35 -1.19 -2.79
N LEU A 11 -7.16 -1.02 -2.19
CA LEU A 11 -5.96 -0.61 -2.92
C LEU A 11 -5.52 -1.65 -3.95
N TYR A 12 -5.66 -2.95 -3.66
CA TYR A 12 -5.38 -4.00 -4.64
C TYR A 12 -6.37 -4.02 -5.79
N ARG A 13 -7.67 -3.82 -5.55
CA ARG A 13 -8.65 -3.69 -6.64
C ARG A 13 -8.33 -2.47 -7.51
N ARG A 14 -7.97 -1.35 -6.89
CA ARG A 14 -7.57 -0.15 -7.63
C ARG A 14 -6.33 -0.37 -8.49
N ALA A 15 -5.35 -1.13 -7.99
CA ALA A 15 -4.17 -1.49 -8.77
C ALA A 15 -4.54 -2.28 -10.04
N ILE A 16 -5.45 -3.25 -9.91
CA ILE A 16 -5.95 -4.04 -11.04
C ILE A 16 -6.64 -3.13 -12.06
N ASP A 17 -7.53 -2.24 -11.60
CA ASP A 17 -8.23 -1.30 -12.48
C ASP A 17 -7.25 -0.41 -13.28
N ILE A 18 -6.15 0.03 -12.66
CA ILE A 18 -5.11 0.85 -13.32
C ILE A 18 -4.34 0.01 -14.34
N ILE A 19 -3.94 -1.21 -14.00
CA ILE A 19 -3.19 -2.10 -14.90
C ILE A 19 -4.00 -2.43 -16.15
N GLU A 20 -5.30 -2.71 -15.98
CA GLU A 20 -6.23 -3.09 -17.04
C GLU A 20 -6.77 -1.89 -17.84
N SER A 21 -6.46 -0.66 -17.43
CA SER A 21 -6.88 0.55 -18.14
C SER A 21 -6.23 0.67 -19.54
N ALA A 22 -6.82 1.53 -20.37
CA ALA A 22 -6.30 1.86 -21.70
C ALA A 22 -5.22 2.96 -21.69
N ASP A 23 -4.81 3.41 -20.50
CA ASP A 23 -3.80 4.46 -20.33
C ASP A 23 -2.41 3.99 -20.80
N THR A 24 -1.50 4.94 -21.04
CA THR A 24 -0.12 4.60 -21.39
C THR A 24 0.61 4.00 -20.20
N ASP A 25 1.68 3.25 -20.46
CA ASP A 25 2.47 2.65 -19.38
C ASP A 25 3.04 3.70 -18.40
N ALA A 26 3.40 4.89 -18.90
CA ALA A 26 3.87 5.99 -18.08
C ALA A 26 2.76 6.54 -17.16
N ASP A 27 1.57 6.74 -17.69
CA ASP A 27 0.42 7.20 -16.88
C ASP A 27 0.04 6.14 -15.83
N LYS A 28 0.09 4.85 -16.18
CA LYS A 28 -0.16 3.74 -15.25
C LYS A 28 0.85 3.71 -14.12
N GLU A 29 2.13 3.93 -14.41
CA GLU A 29 3.18 3.96 -13.40
C GLU A 29 2.93 5.09 -12.38
N ASP A 30 2.63 6.30 -12.87
CA ASP A 30 2.30 7.45 -12.02
C ASP A 30 1.06 7.17 -11.16
N LEU A 31 0.00 6.60 -11.75
CA LEU A 31 -1.23 6.25 -11.03
C LEU A 31 -1.00 5.16 -9.98
N LEU A 32 -0.26 4.10 -10.31
CA LEU A 32 0.09 3.04 -9.36
C LEU A 32 0.92 3.60 -8.20
N TYR A 33 1.85 4.52 -8.48
CA TYR A 33 2.65 5.14 -7.44
C TYR A 33 1.80 5.98 -6.48
N VAL A 34 1.00 6.89 -7.02
CA VAL A 34 0.23 7.86 -6.23
C VAL A 34 -0.95 7.22 -5.52
N GLU A 35 -1.73 6.40 -6.23
CA GLU A 35 -3.02 5.90 -5.73
C GLU A 35 -2.92 4.56 -4.99
N VAL A 36 -1.84 3.80 -5.18
CA VAL A 36 -1.69 2.47 -4.57
C VAL A 36 -0.46 2.41 -3.67
N TYR A 37 0.73 2.71 -4.20
CA TYR A 37 1.97 2.53 -3.46
C TYR A 37 2.05 3.45 -2.23
N LEU A 38 1.84 4.76 -2.39
CA LEU A 38 1.89 5.69 -1.26
C LEU A 38 0.88 5.32 -0.15
N PRO A 39 -0.41 5.07 -0.44
CA PRO A 39 -1.36 4.62 0.59
C PRO A 39 -0.99 3.29 1.24
N LEU A 40 -0.50 2.30 0.46
CA LEU A 40 -0.04 1.02 1.02
C LEU A 40 1.14 1.22 1.97
N THR A 41 2.09 2.09 1.62
CA THR A 41 3.24 2.37 2.51
C THR A 41 2.82 3.02 3.82
N GLU A 42 1.84 3.93 3.81
CA GLU A 42 1.32 4.51 5.05
C GLU A 42 0.56 3.45 5.88
N LEU A 43 -0.20 2.57 5.23
CA LEU A 43 -0.91 1.47 5.88
C LEU A 43 0.05 0.48 6.58
N TYR A 44 1.25 0.32 6.03
CA TYR A 44 2.28 -0.60 6.51
C TYR A 44 3.47 0.08 7.16
N LYS A 45 3.39 1.39 7.43
CA LYS A 45 4.47 2.21 7.98
C LYS A 45 5.10 1.59 9.22
N ASP A 46 4.27 1.12 10.16
CA ASP A 46 4.77 0.47 11.38
C ASP A 46 5.59 -0.78 11.06
N ARG A 47 5.19 -1.59 10.06
CA ARG A 47 5.96 -2.77 9.67
C ARG A 47 7.26 -2.41 8.93
N ILE A 48 7.24 -1.33 8.15
CA ILE A 48 8.36 -0.91 7.30
C ILE A 48 9.44 -0.18 8.12
N PHE A 49 9.03 0.64 9.08
CA PHE A 49 9.93 1.51 9.85
C PHE A 49 10.17 1.04 11.28
N THR A 50 9.52 -0.03 11.74
CA THR A 50 9.94 -0.67 12.99
C THR A 50 11.26 -1.41 12.74
N PRO A 51 12.36 -1.05 13.43
CA PRO A 51 13.59 -1.83 13.35
C PRO A 51 13.29 -3.25 13.82
N ALA A 52 13.64 -4.24 13.01
CA ALA A 52 13.56 -5.63 13.42
C ALA A 52 14.46 -5.83 14.66
N GLY A 53 13.88 -5.81 15.87
CA GLY A 53 14.61 -6.14 17.10
C GLY A 53 14.49 -5.20 18.31
N LEU A 54 13.47 -4.34 18.44
CA LEU A 54 13.20 -3.65 19.72
C LEU A 54 11.77 -3.92 20.24
N GLY A 55 11.38 -5.19 20.21
CA GLY A 55 10.18 -5.68 20.88
C GLY A 55 10.54 -6.41 22.17
N ASN A 56 10.81 -5.64 23.23
CA ASN A 56 10.73 -5.96 24.66
C ASN A 56 10.88 -7.45 25.08
N GLU A 57 12.10 -7.84 25.47
CA GLU A 57 12.28 -8.92 26.47
C GLU A 57 11.79 -8.37 27.83
N PRO A 58 10.77 -8.98 28.46
CA PRO A 58 10.39 -8.61 29.82
C PRO A 58 11.43 -9.19 30.80
N ASP A 59 12.12 -8.31 31.53
CA ASP A 59 12.81 -8.65 32.80
C ASP A 59 11.79 -9.10 33.87
#